data_AF-X1PBW5-F1
#
_entry.id   AF-X1PBW5-F1
#
_cell.length_a   1.000
_cell.length_b   1.000
_cell.length_c   1.000
_cell.angle_alpha   90.00
_cell.angle_beta   90.00
_cell.angle_gamma   90.00
#
_symmetry.space_group_name_H-M   'P 1'
#
loop_
_entity.id
_entity.type
_entity.pdbx_description
1 polymer ?
#
loop_
_entity_poly.entity_id
_entity_poly.type
_entity_poly.pdbx_seq_one_letter_code
_entity_poly.pdbx_strand_id
1 'polypeptide(L)'
;YDDSVIKIFKDKEMIVRRARSYSPYPVKLNMDIGKYIILAAGAHEKNTFCFLVKNYGIISQHMGDLDNVESLQFFNSTFKNYKKLFNIGRINLVAYDKHPGYASTKFAKELEDTISKIEVQHHKAHIASVMAENNINDSIIGFAWDGTGYGDDGKIWGSEIFIVDSNLNFKRIGYLKEKVLPGGEVSIKKPYRMAMTYLYGLWTEHKNAEDKFCQFVYNKLPFYKKIISNFEMDAIEKQIETEFNSPVTTSMGRFFDAVSSMLDCTHSS
;
A
#
# COMPACT_ATOMS: atom_id res chain seq x y z
N TYR A 1 -2.60 -14.08 -19.50
CA TYR A 1 -3.53 -13.29 -18.67
C TYR A 1 -4.03 -14.17 -17.54
N ASP A 2 -3.80 -13.75 -16.30
CA ASP A 2 -4.44 -14.34 -15.12
C ASP A 2 -5.96 -14.18 -15.17
N ASP A 3 -6.68 -14.96 -14.36
CA ASP A 3 -8.11 -14.78 -14.16
C ASP A 3 -8.39 -13.47 -13.40
N SER A 4 -9.42 -12.74 -13.84
CA SER A 4 -9.93 -11.60 -13.08
C SER A 4 -10.67 -12.08 -11.85
N VAL A 5 -10.60 -11.29 -10.77
CA VAL A 5 -11.31 -11.56 -9.52
C VAL A 5 -12.21 -10.36 -9.23
N ILE A 6 -13.51 -10.62 -9.10
CA ILE A 6 -14.52 -9.64 -8.74
C ILE A 6 -15.21 -10.05 -7.44
N LYS A 7 -15.67 -9.06 -6.68
CA LYS A 7 -16.52 -9.23 -5.53
C LYS A 7 -17.80 -8.42 -5.75
N ILE A 8 -18.94 -8.98 -5.41
CA ILE A 8 -20.20 -8.23 -5.38
C ILE A 8 -20.36 -7.61 -3.99
N PHE A 9 -20.53 -6.30 -3.93
CA PHE A 9 -20.80 -5.58 -2.70
C PHE A 9 -21.94 -4.59 -2.91
N LYS A 10 -23.02 -4.74 -2.14
CA LYS A 10 -24.26 -3.94 -2.30
C LYS A 10 -24.72 -3.89 -3.77
N ASP A 11 -24.81 -5.06 -4.39
CA ASP A 11 -25.25 -5.25 -5.78
C ASP A 11 -24.38 -4.54 -6.85
N LYS A 12 -23.16 -4.12 -6.48
CA LYS A 12 -22.19 -3.54 -7.40
C LYS A 12 -20.96 -4.45 -7.53
N GLU A 13 -20.45 -4.55 -8.75
CA GLU A 13 -19.16 -5.19 -9.00
C GLU A 13 -18.02 -4.35 -8.43
N MET A 14 -17.14 -5.00 -7.68
CA MET A 14 -15.89 -4.44 -7.19
C MET A 14 -14.75 -5.34 -7.69
N ILE A 15 -13.94 -4.80 -8.60
CA ILE A 15 -12.82 -5.54 -9.19
C ILE A 15 -11.67 -5.58 -8.17
N VAL A 16 -11.22 -6.78 -7.83
CA VAL A 16 -10.07 -7.01 -6.94
C VAL A 16 -8.81 -7.29 -7.76
N ARG A 17 -8.95 -8.02 -8.87
CA ARG A 17 -7.87 -8.28 -9.83
C ARG A 17 -8.38 -8.04 -11.24
N ARG A 18 -7.84 -7.02 -11.91
CA ARG A 18 -8.13 -6.71 -13.32
C ARG A 18 -7.16 -7.46 -14.23
N ALA A 19 -7.62 -8.53 -14.88
CA ALA A 19 -6.82 -9.33 -15.80
C ALA A 19 -7.67 -9.80 -17.00
N ARG A 20 -7.88 -11.11 -17.17
CA ARG A 20 -8.66 -11.68 -18.30
C ARG A 20 -10.06 -11.06 -18.39
N SER A 21 -10.54 -10.85 -19.62
CA SER A 21 -11.85 -10.26 -19.96
C SER A 21 -12.01 -8.76 -19.67
N TYR A 22 -11.11 -8.15 -18.90
CA TYR A 22 -11.09 -6.70 -18.66
C TYR A 22 -9.90 -6.01 -19.32
N SER A 23 -8.71 -6.61 -19.23
CA SER A 23 -7.53 -6.09 -19.91
C SER A 23 -7.48 -6.56 -21.37
N PRO A 24 -7.14 -5.70 -22.35
CA PRO A 24 -6.64 -4.33 -22.19
C PRO A 24 -7.71 -3.24 -22.47
N TYR A 25 -9.00 -3.49 -22.18
CA TYR A 25 -10.03 -2.47 -22.39
C TYR A 25 -9.69 -1.21 -21.57
N PRO A 26 -9.67 -0.03 -22.19
CA PRO A 26 -9.27 1.19 -21.50
C PRO A 26 -10.38 1.71 -20.58
N VAL A 27 -9.99 2.45 -19.55
CA VAL A 27 -10.88 3.28 -18.74
C VAL A 27 -10.97 4.65 -19.41
N LYS A 28 -12.18 5.10 -19.75
CA LYS A 28 -12.40 6.42 -20.34
C LYS A 28 -12.51 7.48 -19.24
N LEU A 29 -11.71 8.53 -19.34
CA LEU A 29 -11.71 9.66 -18.43
C LEU A 29 -12.47 10.85 -19.03
N ASN A 30 -13.01 11.72 -18.18
CA ASN A 30 -13.61 13.00 -18.58
C ASN A 30 -12.55 14.12 -18.74
N MET A 31 -11.38 13.78 -19.28
CA MET A 31 -10.32 14.72 -19.61
C MET A 31 -9.54 14.23 -20.82
N ASP A 32 -9.08 15.13 -21.68
CA ASP A 32 -8.24 14.81 -22.84
C ASP A 32 -6.88 15.50 -22.71
N ILE A 33 -5.81 14.71 -22.66
CA ILE A 33 -4.43 15.20 -22.61
C ILE A 33 -3.85 15.49 -24.00
N GLY A 34 -4.68 15.50 -25.05
CA GLY A 34 -4.30 15.82 -26.42
C GLY A 34 -3.24 14.86 -26.96
N LYS A 35 -2.11 15.43 -27.40
CA LYS A 35 -0.98 14.65 -27.97
C LYS A 35 -0.02 14.08 -26.92
N TYR A 36 -0.22 14.41 -25.65
CA TYR A 36 0.65 13.93 -24.58
C TYR A 36 0.38 12.44 -24.29
N ILE A 37 1.42 11.76 -23.81
CA ILE A 37 1.40 10.36 -23.38
C ILE A 37 1.99 10.33 -21.98
N ILE A 38 1.23 9.78 -21.02
CA ILE A 38 1.69 9.62 -19.64
C ILE A 38 1.77 8.13 -19.32
N LEU A 39 2.86 7.71 -18.67
CA LEU A 39 3.01 6.38 -18.10
C LEU A 39 2.91 6.47 -16.58
N ALA A 40 2.01 5.71 -15.96
CA ALA A 40 2.05 5.44 -14.53
C ALA A 40 2.61 4.03 -14.30
N ALA A 41 3.74 3.91 -13.60
CA ALA A 41 4.42 2.63 -13.38
C ALA A 41 3.76 1.75 -12.30
N GLY A 42 2.93 2.35 -11.44
CA GLY A 42 2.20 1.66 -10.37
C GLY A 42 3.04 1.34 -9.14
N ALA A 43 2.43 0.62 -8.21
CA ALA A 43 3.02 0.17 -6.94
C ALA A 43 3.94 -1.06 -7.13
N HIS A 44 4.42 -1.66 -6.04
CA HIS A 44 5.23 -2.87 -6.08
C HIS A 44 4.39 -4.15 -6.02
N GLU A 45 3.52 -4.23 -5.02
CA GLU A 45 2.59 -5.35 -4.87
C GLU A 45 1.41 -5.20 -5.81
N LYS A 46 0.93 -6.34 -6.32
CA LYS A 46 -0.23 -6.47 -7.20
C LYS A 46 -0.20 -5.50 -8.37
N ASN A 47 0.99 -5.26 -8.91
CA ASN A 47 1.27 -4.16 -9.82
C ASN A 47 0.40 -4.21 -11.08
N THR A 48 0.04 -3.01 -11.54
CA THR A 48 -0.36 -2.72 -12.93
C THR A 48 0.29 -1.41 -13.33
N PHE A 49 0.74 -1.29 -14.58
CA PHE A 49 1.10 0.00 -15.16
C PHE A 49 -0.05 0.52 -16.03
N CYS A 50 -0.08 1.83 -16.27
CA CYS A 50 -1.12 2.47 -17.08
C CYS A 50 -0.50 3.46 -18.06
N PHE A 51 -0.94 3.41 -19.31
CA PHE A 51 -0.72 4.50 -20.26
C PHE A 51 -1.97 5.36 -20.36
N LEU A 52 -1.84 6.66 -20.14
CA LEU A 52 -2.86 7.63 -20.50
C LEU A 52 -2.56 8.20 -21.89
N VAL A 53 -3.49 8.00 -22.81
CA VAL A 53 -3.42 8.50 -24.19
C VAL A 53 -4.77 9.13 -24.54
N LYS A 54 -4.78 10.39 -24.99
CA LYS A 54 -6.00 11.20 -25.15
C LYS A 54 -6.81 11.23 -23.85
N ASN A 55 -7.95 10.54 -23.82
CA ASN A 55 -8.81 10.39 -22.65
C ASN A 55 -8.96 8.93 -22.20
N TYR A 56 -8.03 8.05 -22.57
CA TYR A 56 -8.08 6.62 -22.28
C TYR A 56 -6.90 6.18 -21.40
N GLY A 57 -7.22 5.68 -20.21
CA GLY A 57 -6.30 4.95 -19.34
C GLY A 57 -6.23 3.49 -19.76
N ILE A 58 -5.16 3.12 -20.46
CA ILE A 58 -4.86 1.75 -20.91
C ILE A 58 -4.08 1.06 -19.79
N ILE A 59 -4.80 0.37 -18.92
CA ILE A 59 -4.23 -0.33 -17.76
C ILE A 59 -3.77 -1.73 -18.19
N SER A 60 -2.56 -2.11 -17.78
CA SER A 60 -2.02 -3.45 -18.01
C SER A 60 -2.87 -4.52 -17.32
N GLN A 61 -2.67 -5.78 -17.69
CA GLN A 61 -3.10 -6.86 -16.82
C GLN A 61 -2.37 -6.81 -15.48
N HIS A 62 -2.94 -7.49 -14.49
CA HIS A 62 -2.25 -7.79 -13.24
C HIS A 62 -0.87 -8.41 -13.50
N MET A 63 0.15 -7.79 -12.95
CA MET A 63 1.55 -8.18 -13.09
C MET A 63 2.04 -9.07 -11.93
N GLY A 64 1.26 -9.15 -10.84
CA GLY A 64 1.69 -9.74 -9.58
C GLY A 64 2.59 -8.80 -8.77
N ASP A 65 3.31 -9.36 -7.82
CA ASP A 65 4.29 -8.64 -7.00
C ASP A 65 5.64 -8.62 -7.72
N LEU A 66 6.31 -7.46 -7.74
CA LEU A 66 7.55 -7.24 -8.50
C LEU A 66 8.82 -7.65 -7.73
N ASP A 67 8.78 -8.77 -7.01
CA ASP A 67 9.79 -9.20 -6.03
C ASP A 67 10.99 -9.97 -6.63
N ASN A 68 10.84 -10.50 -7.85
CA ASN A 68 11.84 -11.41 -8.45
C ASN A 68 12.14 -11.09 -9.92
N VAL A 69 13.21 -11.71 -10.43
CA VAL A 69 13.72 -11.45 -11.78
C VAL A 69 12.67 -11.79 -12.85
N GLU A 70 11.93 -12.88 -12.64
CA GLU A 70 10.89 -13.35 -13.55
C GLU A 70 9.74 -12.34 -13.66
N SER A 71 9.25 -11.82 -12.52
CA SER A 71 8.21 -10.80 -12.47
C SER A 71 8.64 -9.49 -13.17
N LEU A 72 9.91 -9.10 -13.03
CA LEU A 72 10.47 -7.92 -13.69
C LEU A 72 10.66 -8.12 -15.20
N GLN A 73 11.06 -9.31 -15.63
CA GLN A 73 11.12 -9.65 -17.06
C GLN A 73 9.71 -9.65 -17.68
N PHE A 74 8.72 -10.19 -16.96
CA PHE A 74 7.33 -10.18 -17.37
C PHE A 74 6.77 -8.75 -17.46
N PHE A 75 7.07 -7.89 -16.48
CA PHE A 75 6.75 -6.46 -16.52
C PHE A 75 7.36 -5.76 -17.73
N ASN A 76 8.67 -5.90 -17.94
CA ASN A 76 9.36 -5.25 -19.05
C ASN A 76 8.87 -5.72 -20.43
N SER A 77 8.64 -7.02 -20.60
CA SER A 77 8.12 -7.56 -21.85
C SER A 77 6.68 -7.10 -22.12
N THR A 78 5.83 -7.08 -21.09
CA THR A 78 4.45 -6.59 -21.18
C THR A 78 4.41 -5.10 -21.52
N PHE A 79 5.23 -4.27 -20.85
CA PHE A 79 5.37 -2.84 -21.17
C PHE A 79 5.72 -2.62 -22.65
N LYS A 80 6.74 -3.33 -23.16
CA LYS A 80 7.14 -3.25 -24.58
C LYS A 80 6.03 -3.70 -25.52
N ASN A 81 5.28 -4.75 -25.17
CA ASN A 81 4.16 -5.24 -25.95
C ASN A 81 3.01 -4.23 -26.01
N TYR A 82 2.68 -3.59 -24.90
CA TYR A 82 1.64 -2.54 -24.87
C TYR A 82 2.02 -1.33 -25.72
N LYS A 83 3.29 -0.91 -25.67
CA LYS A 83 3.76 0.18 -26.55
C LYS A 83 3.55 -0.15 -28.03
N LYS A 84 3.87 -1.38 -28.45
CA LYS A 84 3.67 -1.84 -29.83
C LYS A 84 2.18 -1.94 -30.18
N LEU A 85 1.40 -2.59 -29.32
CA LEU A 85 -0.02 -2.89 -29.57
C LEU A 85 -0.85 -1.61 -29.74
N PHE A 86 -0.58 -0.59 -28.92
CA PHE A 86 -1.31 0.68 -28.94
C PHE A 86 -0.58 1.79 -29.69
N ASN A 87 0.50 1.46 -30.41
CA ASN A 87 1.33 2.41 -31.15
C ASN A 87 1.75 3.63 -30.30
N ILE A 88 2.19 3.37 -29.08
CA ILE A 88 2.55 4.39 -28.09
C ILE A 88 3.96 4.88 -28.42
N GLY A 89 4.04 6.15 -28.80
CA GLY A 89 5.29 6.83 -29.13
C GLY A 89 6.12 7.23 -27.91
N ARG A 90 6.67 8.45 -27.98
CA ARG A 90 7.48 9.04 -26.93
C ARG A 90 6.62 9.38 -25.71
N ILE A 91 7.10 9.02 -24.51
CA ILE A 91 6.39 9.27 -23.26
C ILE A 91 6.75 10.67 -22.76
N ASN A 92 5.75 11.50 -22.49
CA ASN A 92 5.96 12.88 -22.03
C ASN A 92 6.17 12.94 -20.53
N LEU A 93 5.45 12.14 -19.75
CA LEU A 93 5.55 12.12 -18.30
C LEU A 93 5.52 10.68 -17.79
N VAL A 94 6.39 10.37 -16.83
CA VAL A 94 6.34 9.12 -16.07
C VAL A 94 5.98 9.40 -14.62
N ALA A 95 4.84 8.89 -14.17
CA ALA A 95 4.43 8.86 -12.77
C ALA A 95 4.82 7.54 -12.11
N TYR A 96 5.30 7.59 -10.88
CA TYR A 96 5.71 6.40 -10.12
C TYR A 96 5.52 6.61 -8.62
N ASP A 97 5.45 5.52 -7.85
CA ASP A 97 5.28 5.60 -6.41
C ASP A 97 6.48 6.25 -5.72
N LYS A 98 6.23 7.05 -4.68
CA LYS A 98 7.28 7.71 -3.90
C LYS A 98 8.23 6.72 -3.20
N HIS A 99 7.81 5.48 -2.96
CA HIS A 99 8.65 4.49 -2.29
C HIS A 99 9.96 4.23 -3.06
N PRO A 100 11.13 4.54 -2.48
CA PRO A 100 12.40 4.51 -3.21
C PRO A 100 12.87 3.09 -3.56
N GLY A 101 12.47 2.10 -2.76
CA GLY A 101 12.84 0.69 -2.95
C GLY A 101 11.98 -0.09 -3.95
N TYR A 102 10.92 0.51 -4.51
CA TYR A 102 10.04 -0.23 -5.41
C TYR A 102 10.70 -0.48 -6.76
N ALA A 103 10.59 -1.71 -7.25
CA ALA A 103 11.10 -2.05 -8.57
C ALA A 103 10.41 -1.27 -9.72
N SER A 104 9.11 -0.95 -9.57
CA SER A 104 8.37 -0.06 -10.49
C SER A 104 8.95 1.37 -10.48
N THR A 105 9.31 1.88 -9.31
CA THR A 105 9.97 3.18 -9.13
C THR A 105 11.36 3.19 -9.76
N LYS A 106 12.14 2.14 -9.56
CA LYS A 106 13.45 1.98 -10.23
C LYS A 106 13.29 1.96 -11.75
N PHE A 107 12.37 1.14 -12.27
CA PHE A 107 12.05 1.10 -13.70
C PHE A 107 11.68 2.49 -14.25
N ALA A 108 10.79 3.21 -13.58
CA ALA A 108 10.36 4.54 -14.00
C ALA A 108 11.52 5.54 -14.04
N LYS A 109 12.42 5.51 -13.04
CA LYS A 109 13.61 6.36 -12.96
C LYS A 109 14.66 6.02 -14.02
N GLU A 110 14.79 4.76 -14.39
CA GLU A 110 15.72 4.29 -15.43
C GLU A 110 15.17 4.41 -16.85
N LEU A 111 13.86 4.59 -17.02
CA LEU A 111 13.25 4.69 -18.36
C LEU A 111 13.78 5.91 -19.14
N GLU A 112 14.43 5.65 -20.26
CA GLU A 112 14.99 6.68 -21.13
C GLU A 112 13.95 7.27 -22.11
N ASP A 113 14.32 8.36 -22.78
CA ASP A 113 13.48 9.07 -23.78
C ASP A 113 12.12 9.58 -23.24
N THR A 114 12.13 10.05 -21.99
CA THR A 114 10.98 10.70 -21.34
C THR A 114 11.26 12.18 -21.13
N ILE A 115 10.25 13.05 -21.26
CA ILE A 115 10.45 14.50 -21.05
C ILE A 115 10.55 14.83 -19.55
N SER A 116 9.72 14.20 -18.72
CA SER A 116 9.66 14.49 -17.29
C SER A 116 9.23 13.26 -16.49
N LYS A 117 9.53 13.27 -15.19
CA LYS A 117 9.17 12.21 -14.24
C LYS A 117 8.66 12.83 -12.95
N ILE A 118 7.63 12.24 -12.36
CA ILE A 118 7.00 12.72 -11.13
C ILE A 118 6.76 11.57 -10.15
N GLU A 119 7.10 11.79 -8.89
CA GLU A 119 6.72 10.89 -7.82
C GLU A 119 5.29 11.20 -7.34
N VAL A 120 4.52 10.16 -7.06
CA VAL A 120 3.15 10.26 -6.55
C VAL A 120 3.05 9.44 -5.28
N GLN A 121 2.49 10.04 -4.23
CA GLN A 121 2.32 9.36 -2.95
C GLN A 121 1.19 8.31 -3.07
N HIS A 122 1.43 7.12 -2.53
CA HIS A 122 0.59 5.92 -2.64
C HIS A 122 -0.90 6.13 -2.31
N HIS A 123 -1.20 6.75 -1.16
CA HIS A 123 -2.56 6.98 -0.68
C HIS A 123 -3.29 8.05 -1.51
N LYS A 124 -2.56 9.07 -1.97
CA LYS A 124 -3.08 10.06 -2.92
C LYS A 124 -3.45 9.39 -4.25
N ALA A 125 -2.65 8.43 -4.73
CA ALA A 125 -2.95 7.67 -5.94
C ALA A 125 -4.21 6.80 -5.78
N HIS A 126 -4.40 6.15 -4.62
CA HIS A 126 -5.64 5.41 -4.31
C HIS A 126 -6.88 6.29 -4.42
N ILE A 127 -6.87 7.45 -3.74
CA ILE A 127 -8.01 8.39 -3.76
C ILE A 127 -8.22 8.97 -5.17
N ALA A 128 -7.16 9.36 -5.86
CA ALA A 128 -7.23 9.89 -7.22
C ALA A 128 -7.81 8.88 -8.22
N SER A 129 -7.56 7.57 -8.03
CA SER A 129 -8.13 6.53 -8.89
C SER A 129 -9.66 6.46 -8.79
N VAL A 130 -10.21 6.62 -7.57
CA VAL A 130 -11.66 6.68 -7.35
C VAL A 130 -12.26 7.92 -7.99
N MET A 131 -11.60 9.09 -7.84
CA MET A 131 -12.03 10.32 -8.50
C MET A 131 -12.04 10.17 -10.02
N ALA A 132 -10.98 9.57 -10.59
CA ALA A 132 -10.85 9.34 -12.02
C ALA A 132 -11.93 8.38 -12.57
N GLU A 133 -12.18 7.27 -11.89
CA GLU A 133 -13.21 6.28 -12.30
C GLU A 133 -14.61 6.88 -12.27
N ASN A 134 -14.90 7.74 -11.29
CA ASN A 134 -16.23 8.33 -11.08
C ASN A 134 -16.38 9.72 -11.70
N ASN A 135 -15.36 10.23 -12.42
CA ASN A 135 -15.33 11.56 -13.03
C ASN A 135 -15.64 12.70 -12.03
N ILE A 136 -15.14 12.56 -10.81
CA ILE A 136 -15.33 13.56 -9.74
C ILE A 136 -14.26 14.64 -9.87
N ASN A 137 -14.70 15.89 -10.09
CA ASN A 137 -13.84 17.07 -10.13
C ASN A 137 -14.05 18.02 -8.93
N ASP A 138 -15.08 17.76 -8.12
CA ASP A 138 -15.37 18.53 -6.92
C ASP A 138 -14.43 18.17 -5.77
N SER A 139 -14.43 19.02 -4.74
CA SER A 139 -13.66 18.74 -3.51
C SER A 139 -14.28 17.55 -2.76
N ILE A 140 -13.42 16.64 -2.28
CA ILE A 140 -13.85 15.44 -1.55
C ILE A 140 -13.08 15.25 -0.24
N ILE A 141 -13.62 14.38 0.62
CA ILE A 141 -12.87 13.74 1.68
C ILE A 141 -12.58 12.30 1.23
N GLY A 142 -11.30 11.97 1.09
CA GLY A 142 -10.84 10.64 0.69
C GLY A 142 -10.28 9.88 1.88
N PHE A 143 -10.67 8.60 2.00
CA PHE A 143 -10.14 7.66 2.98
C PHE A 143 -9.28 6.63 2.25
N ALA A 144 -8.00 6.55 2.58
CA ALA A 144 -7.05 5.62 1.99
C ALA A 144 -6.52 4.69 3.08
N TRP A 145 -7.17 3.54 3.22
CA TRP A 145 -6.90 2.57 4.26
C TRP A 145 -6.36 1.27 3.65
N ASP A 146 -5.09 0.98 3.91
CA ASP A 146 -4.38 -0.17 3.37
C ASP A 146 -3.40 -0.77 4.40
N GLY A 147 -2.53 -1.66 3.92
CA GLY A 147 -1.49 -2.29 4.73
C GLY A 147 -0.24 -1.43 4.91
N THR A 148 0.29 -0.86 3.84
CA THR A 148 1.64 -0.27 3.82
C THR A 148 1.78 0.64 2.61
N GLY A 149 1.86 1.94 2.83
CA GLY A 149 2.23 2.92 1.81
C GLY A 149 3.30 3.89 2.32
N TYR A 150 4.22 4.30 1.44
CA TYR A 150 5.28 5.24 1.80
C TYR A 150 4.72 6.65 2.03
N GLY A 151 4.87 7.15 3.25
CA GLY A 151 4.41 8.48 3.66
C GLY A 151 5.28 9.60 3.10
N ASP A 152 4.72 10.81 3.02
CA ASP A 152 5.49 11.99 2.61
C ASP A 152 6.59 12.36 3.63
N ASP A 153 6.43 11.90 4.87
CA ASP A 153 7.34 12.04 6.01
C ASP A 153 8.29 10.84 6.19
N GLY A 154 8.29 9.88 5.24
CA GLY A 154 9.09 8.66 5.29
C GLY A 154 8.57 7.59 6.25
N LYS A 155 7.43 7.81 6.91
CA LYS A 155 6.78 6.80 7.76
C LYS A 155 5.93 5.84 6.94
N ILE A 156 5.49 4.76 7.57
CA ILE A 156 4.55 3.80 6.96
C ILE A 156 3.12 4.29 7.20
N TRP A 157 2.46 4.76 6.15
CA TRP A 157 1.06 5.15 6.20
C TRP A 157 0.14 3.98 5.87
N GLY A 158 -1.15 4.13 6.16
CA GLY A 158 -2.18 3.16 5.77
C GLY A 158 -3.55 3.36 6.44
N SER A 159 -3.82 4.52 7.05
CA SER A 159 -5.16 4.87 7.58
C SER A 159 -5.54 6.31 7.28
N GLU A 160 -5.05 6.83 6.17
CA GLU A 160 -4.98 8.25 5.92
C GLU A 160 -6.31 8.84 5.46
N ILE A 161 -6.63 10.03 5.96
CA ILE A 161 -7.78 10.82 5.55
C ILE A 161 -7.27 12.13 4.95
N PHE A 162 -7.71 12.42 3.73
CA PHE A 162 -7.34 13.64 3.01
C PHE A 162 -8.57 14.46 2.67
N ILE A 163 -8.45 15.78 2.76
CA ILE A 163 -9.25 16.70 1.95
C ILE A 163 -8.54 16.86 0.62
N VAL A 164 -9.27 16.67 -0.47
CA VAL A 164 -8.79 16.91 -1.83
C VAL A 164 -9.62 18.04 -2.41
N ASP A 165 -8.96 19.12 -2.84
CA ASP A 165 -9.66 20.22 -3.52
C ASP A 165 -9.83 19.94 -5.02
N SER A 166 -10.54 20.84 -5.72
CA SER A 166 -10.79 20.73 -7.16
C SER A 166 -9.52 20.85 -8.03
N ASN A 167 -8.39 21.28 -7.46
CA ASN A 167 -7.10 21.35 -8.13
C ASN A 167 -6.22 20.13 -7.80
N LEU A 168 -6.80 19.09 -7.19
CA LEU A 168 -6.08 17.90 -6.72
C LEU A 168 -4.99 18.21 -5.69
N ASN A 169 -5.17 19.26 -4.88
CA ASN A 169 -4.32 19.46 -3.71
C ASN A 169 -4.80 18.58 -2.57
N PHE A 170 -3.90 17.70 -2.10
CA PHE A 170 -4.18 16.77 -1.02
C PHE A 170 -3.68 17.35 0.32
N LYS A 171 -4.60 17.57 1.26
CA LYS A 171 -4.30 17.94 2.64
C LYS A 171 -4.63 16.77 3.57
N ARG A 172 -3.62 16.18 4.21
CA ARG A 172 -3.79 15.14 5.24
C ARG A 172 -4.47 15.75 6.46
N ILE A 173 -5.63 15.22 6.87
CA ILE A 173 -6.44 15.76 7.97
C ILE A 173 -6.69 14.77 9.12
N GLY A 174 -6.40 13.49 8.92
CA GLY A 174 -6.60 12.48 9.97
C GLY A 174 -5.92 11.16 9.63
N TYR A 175 -5.59 10.40 10.67
CA TYR A 175 -4.96 9.08 10.60
C TYR A 175 -5.02 8.43 12.00
N LEU A 176 -4.86 7.10 12.06
CA LEU A 176 -4.70 6.38 13.32
C LEU A 176 -3.45 6.87 14.07
N LYS A 177 -3.52 6.92 15.40
CA LYS A 177 -2.37 7.29 16.24
C LYS A 177 -1.15 6.46 15.85
N GLU A 178 0.00 7.13 15.68
CA GLU A 178 1.27 6.49 15.34
C GLU A 178 1.64 5.39 16.34
N LYS A 179 2.13 4.27 15.79
CA LYS A 179 2.59 3.11 16.54
C LYS A 179 3.91 2.59 15.98
N VAL A 180 4.74 2.04 16.85
CA VAL A 180 5.98 1.35 16.47
C VAL A 180 5.64 -0.01 15.87
N LEU A 181 6.26 -0.35 14.73
CA LEU A 181 6.15 -1.66 14.08
C LEU A 181 7.39 -2.51 14.41
N PRO A 182 7.39 -3.31 15.50
CA PRO A 182 8.59 -3.94 16.05
C PRO A 182 9.22 -4.95 15.08
N GLY A 183 10.43 -4.63 14.61
CA GLY A 183 11.16 -5.45 13.64
C GLY A 183 10.69 -5.27 12.18
N GLY A 184 9.93 -4.21 11.88
CA GLY A 184 9.54 -3.84 10.52
C GLY A 184 8.80 -4.96 9.78
N GLU A 185 9.38 -5.44 8.68
CA GLU A 185 8.81 -6.51 7.84
C GLU A 185 8.51 -7.80 8.61
N VAL A 186 9.26 -8.10 9.68
CA VAL A 186 9.00 -9.29 10.51
C VAL A 186 7.59 -9.23 11.12
N SER A 187 7.09 -8.04 11.45
CA SER A 187 5.73 -7.86 11.97
C SER A 187 4.65 -8.11 10.93
N ILE A 188 4.95 -8.03 9.63
CA ILE A 188 4.01 -8.40 8.57
C ILE A 188 3.76 -9.90 8.62
N LYS A 189 4.82 -10.70 8.79
CA LYS A 189 4.75 -12.16 8.87
C LYS A 189 4.26 -12.69 10.21
N LYS A 190 4.40 -11.88 11.26
CA LYS A 190 4.07 -12.22 12.65
C LYS A 190 3.14 -11.17 13.26
N PRO A 191 1.82 -11.18 12.92
CA PRO A 191 0.81 -10.26 13.45
C PRO A 191 0.84 -10.02 14.97
N TYR A 192 1.23 -11.02 15.77
CA TYR A 192 1.36 -10.85 17.22
C TYR A 192 2.36 -9.78 17.64
N ARG A 193 3.38 -9.48 16.83
CA ARG A 193 4.35 -8.43 17.14
C ARG A 193 3.67 -7.06 17.16
N MET A 194 2.74 -6.83 16.24
CA MET A 194 1.94 -5.60 16.24
C MET A 194 0.97 -5.56 17.42
N ALA A 195 0.36 -6.70 17.79
CA ALA A 195 -0.47 -6.80 18.99
C ALA A 195 0.30 -6.40 20.26
N MET A 196 1.57 -6.81 20.38
CA MET A 196 2.41 -6.42 21.52
C MET A 196 2.59 -4.91 21.62
N THR A 197 2.70 -4.16 20.51
CA THR A 197 2.75 -2.69 20.56
C THR A 197 1.50 -2.08 21.21
N TYR A 198 0.31 -2.61 20.91
CA TYR A 198 -0.94 -2.12 21.51
C TYR A 198 -1.06 -2.52 22.98
N LEU A 199 -0.76 -3.78 23.30
CA LEU A 199 -0.78 -4.27 24.69
C LEU A 199 0.27 -3.57 25.56
N TYR A 200 1.43 -3.22 25.01
CA TYR A 200 2.47 -2.47 25.71
C TYR A 200 1.99 -1.06 26.09
N GLY A 201 1.25 -0.39 25.21
CA GLY A 201 0.60 0.89 25.53
C GLY A 201 -0.38 0.76 26.71
N LEU A 202 -1.25 -0.25 26.68
CA LEU A 202 -2.20 -0.51 27.77
C LEU A 202 -1.49 -0.89 29.08
N TRP A 203 -0.43 -1.70 29.00
CA TRP A 203 0.36 -2.07 30.16
C TRP A 203 1.04 -0.86 30.78
N THR A 204 1.68 0.01 29.98
CA THR A 204 2.37 1.21 30.49
C THR A 204 1.43 2.23 31.11
N GLU A 205 0.17 2.32 30.65
CA GLU A 205 -0.87 3.17 31.26
C GLU A 205 -1.36 2.66 32.62
N HIS A 206 -1.24 1.35 32.89
CA HIS A 206 -1.81 0.70 34.08
C HIS A 206 -0.79 -0.02 34.97
N LYS A 207 0.53 0.07 34.67
CA LYS A 207 1.55 -0.70 35.39
C LYS A 207 1.79 -0.20 36.81
N ASN A 208 1.95 -1.13 37.74
CA ASN A 208 2.71 -0.91 38.97
C ASN A 208 4.20 -1.15 38.69
N ALA A 209 5.08 -0.61 39.55
CA ALA A 209 6.53 -0.60 39.32
C ALA A 209 7.19 -2.00 39.20
N GLU A 210 6.52 -3.06 39.64
CA GLU A 210 7.07 -4.42 39.70
C GLU A 210 6.52 -5.38 38.62
N ASP A 211 5.53 -4.97 37.83
CA ASP A 211 4.93 -5.84 36.84
C ASP A 211 5.87 -6.02 35.63
N LYS A 212 6.02 -7.25 35.13
CA LYS A 212 6.71 -7.51 33.85
C LYS A 212 5.70 -7.53 32.71
N PHE A 213 6.03 -6.93 31.57
CA PHE A 213 5.17 -6.88 30.40
C PHE A 213 4.74 -8.30 29.94
N CYS A 214 5.69 -9.23 29.86
CA CYS A 214 5.39 -10.62 29.48
C CYS A 214 4.36 -11.30 30.39
N GLN A 215 4.42 -11.03 31.70
CA GLN A 215 3.47 -11.59 32.67
C GLN A 215 2.08 -10.97 32.51
N PHE A 216 2.00 -9.65 32.26
CA PHE A 216 0.75 -8.98 31.93
C PHE A 216 0.08 -9.62 30.71
N VAL A 217 0.84 -9.82 29.62
CA VAL A 217 0.33 -10.43 28.39
C VAL A 217 -0.18 -11.86 28.65
N TYR A 218 0.61 -12.72 29.28
CA TYR A 218 0.20 -14.12 29.51
C TYR A 218 -0.94 -14.27 30.52
N ASN A 219 -1.08 -13.34 31.47
CA ASN A 219 -2.21 -13.37 32.40
C ASN A 219 -3.53 -12.99 31.72
N LYS A 220 -3.50 -12.01 30.80
CA LYS A 220 -4.70 -11.54 30.08
C LYS A 220 -5.04 -12.42 28.88
N LEU A 221 -4.02 -12.91 28.18
CA LEU A 221 -4.12 -13.67 26.93
C LEU A 221 -3.18 -14.88 26.99
N PRO A 222 -3.54 -15.96 27.74
CA PRO A 222 -2.65 -17.07 28.03
C PRO A 222 -2.17 -17.87 26.81
N PHE A 223 -2.92 -17.83 25.70
CA PHE A 223 -2.56 -18.52 24.46
C PHE A 223 -1.21 -18.03 23.91
N TYR A 224 -0.84 -16.75 24.12
CA TYR A 224 0.45 -16.22 23.68
C TYR A 224 1.65 -16.93 24.29
N LYS A 225 1.51 -17.56 25.46
CA LYS A 225 2.60 -18.33 26.08
C LYS A 225 3.06 -19.52 25.22
N LYS A 226 2.18 -20.04 24.36
CA LYS A 226 2.49 -21.12 23.42
C LYS A 226 3.07 -20.63 22.09
N ILE A 227 2.96 -19.32 21.81
CA ILE A 227 3.27 -18.71 20.51
C ILE A 227 4.55 -17.89 20.59
N ILE A 228 4.73 -17.16 21.69
CA ILE A 228 5.81 -16.21 21.91
C ILE A 228 6.66 -16.73 23.07
N SER A 229 7.94 -16.95 22.83
CA SER A 229 8.88 -17.29 23.91
C SER A 229 9.18 -16.07 24.76
N ASN A 230 9.61 -16.25 26.01
CA ASN A 230 10.03 -15.13 26.86
C ASN A 230 11.16 -14.31 26.21
N PHE A 231 12.12 -14.98 25.57
CA PHE A 231 13.20 -14.30 24.85
C PHE A 231 12.69 -13.43 23.69
N GLU A 232 11.73 -13.93 22.91
CA GLU A 232 11.12 -13.13 21.84
C GLU A 232 10.28 -11.97 22.39
N MET A 233 9.59 -12.17 23.53
CA MET A 233 8.86 -11.11 24.20
C MET A 233 9.79 -9.98 24.66
N ASP A 234 10.89 -10.32 25.34
CA ASP A 234 11.89 -9.35 25.79
C ASP A 234 12.50 -8.59 24.60
N ALA A 235 12.73 -9.27 23.47
CA ALA A 235 13.22 -8.64 22.26
C ALA A 235 12.20 -7.68 21.62
N ILE A 236 10.90 -8.06 21.60
CA ILE A 236 9.82 -7.19 21.10
C ILE A 236 9.67 -5.97 22.00
N GLU A 237 9.63 -6.17 23.32
CA GLU A 237 9.58 -5.09 24.31
C GLU A 237 10.73 -4.10 24.08
N LYS A 238 11.96 -4.62 23.94
CA LYS A 238 13.12 -3.75 23.71
C LYS A 238 13.04 -2.98 22.40
N GLN A 239 12.53 -3.59 21.34
CA GLN A 239 12.29 -2.93 20.06
C GLN A 239 11.24 -1.82 20.16
N ILE A 240 10.18 -2.01 20.94
CA ILE A 240 9.17 -0.98 21.19
C ILE A 240 9.77 0.19 21.97
N GLU A 241 10.58 -0.08 23.01
CA GLU A 241 11.21 0.96 23.83
C GLU A 241 12.26 1.79 23.10
N THR A 242 13.06 1.13 22.25
CA THR A 242 14.25 1.76 21.62
C THR A 242 14.01 2.17 20.18
N GLU A 243 12.87 1.78 19.60
CA GLU A 243 12.53 1.93 18.18
C GLU A 243 13.57 1.28 17.23
N PHE A 244 14.45 0.42 17.75
CA PHE A 244 15.50 -0.22 16.96
C PHE A 244 14.89 -1.12 15.88
N ASN A 245 15.22 -0.85 14.60
CA ASN A 245 14.63 -1.53 13.44
C ASN A 245 13.11 -1.60 13.47
N SER A 246 12.47 -0.57 14.02
CA SER A 246 11.04 -0.58 14.30
C SER A 246 10.39 0.71 13.78
N PRO A 247 10.12 0.78 12.46
CA PRO A 247 9.58 1.98 11.85
C PRO A 247 8.22 2.35 12.44
N VAL A 248 7.91 3.65 12.41
CA VAL A 248 6.61 4.15 12.85
C VAL A 248 5.58 3.95 11.75
N THR A 249 4.38 3.51 12.14
CA THR A 249 3.26 3.28 11.25
C THR A 249 1.94 3.87 11.75
N THR A 250 1.09 4.27 10.80
CA THR A 250 -0.33 4.62 10.96
C THR A 250 -1.22 3.63 10.21
N SER A 251 -0.76 2.41 9.94
CA SER A 251 -1.46 1.46 9.06
C SER A 251 -2.75 0.89 9.65
N MET A 252 -3.83 0.91 8.87
CA MET A 252 -5.08 0.22 9.18
C MET A 252 -4.90 -1.30 9.09
N GLY A 253 -4.18 -1.80 8.08
CA GLY A 253 -3.88 -3.23 7.97
C GLY A 253 -3.13 -3.78 9.19
N ARG A 254 -2.13 -3.04 9.68
CA ARG A 254 -1.40 -3.42 10.92
C ARG A 254 -2.29 -3.36 12.15
N PHE A 255 -3.25 -2.44 12.21
CA PHE A 255 -4.26 -2.44 13.27
C PHE A 255 -5.14 -3.70 13.22
N PHE A 256 -5.60 -4.11 12.03
CA PHE A 256 -6.34 -5.37 11.86
C PHE A 256 -5.50 -6.59 12.26
N ASP A 257 -4.22 -6.65 11.89
CA ASP A 257 -3.30 -7.72 12.28
C ASP A 257 -3.16 -7.84 13.80
N ALA A 258 -3.06 -6.71 14.51
CA ALA A 258 -3.03 -6.67 15.95
C ALA A 258 -4.32 -7.22 16.57
N VAL A 259 -5.49 -6.76 16.08
CA VAL A 259 -6.80 -7.20 16.56
C VAL A 259 -7.00 -8.69 16.30
N SER A 260 -6.69 -9.18 15.09
CA SER A 260 -6.85 -10.59 14.75
C SER A 260 -5.96 -11.49 15.61
N SER A 261 -4.76 -11.02 15.95
CA SER A 261 -3.88 -11.76 16.86
C SER A 261 -4.38 -11.74 18.30
N MET A 262 -4.87 -10.60 18.80
CA MET A 262 -5.43 -10.53 20.17
C MET A 262 -6.68 -11.39 20.35
N LEU A 263 -7.41 -11.66 19.27
CA LEU A 263 -8.59 -12.51 19.23
C LEU A 263 -8.29 -14.00 18.94
N ASP A 264 -7.01 -14.41 18.91
CA ASP A 264 -6.59 -15.80 18.62
C ASP A 264 -7.03 -16.31 17.23
N CYS A 265 -7.24 -15.39 16.27
CA CYS A 265 -7.64 -15.74 14.89
C CYS A 265 -6.44 -16.09 14.01
N THR A 266 -5.35 -15.31 14.10
CA THR A 266 -4.10 -15.58 13.38
C THR A 266 -2.90 -14.94 14.06
N HIS A 267 -1.77 -15.63 14.04
CA HIS A 267 -0.50 -15.20 14.62
C HIS A 267 0.65 -15.22 13.63
N SER A 268 0.44 -15.80 12.45
CA SER A 268 1.41 -15.89 11.37
C SER A 268 0.67 -15.81 10.04
N SER A 269 1.19 -15.01 9.10
CA SER A 269 0.67 -14.89 7.74
C SER A 269 1.49 -15.72 6.76
#